data_AF-A0A1E5WJX1-F1
#
_entry.id   AF-A0A1E5WJX1-F1
#
_cell.length_a   1.000
_cell.length_b   1.000
_cell.length_c   1.000
_cell.angle_alpha   90.00
_cell.angle_beta   90.00
_cell.angle_gamma   90.00
#
_symmetry.space_group_name_H-M   'P 1'
#
loop_
_entity.id
_entity.type
_entity.pdbx_description
1 polymer ?
#
loop_
_entity_poly.entity_id
_entity_poly.type
_entity_poly.pdbx_seq_one_letter_code
_entity_poly.pdbx_strand_id
1 'polypeptide(L)'
;LTWSTTTIPPIHHLWAFLLLTVITVKYLIQRLPRPVYLVDYACFGPNSNYRINPDSWFEAARTCQFLDDDSISFLNNVYRRSGLGNETCLPSSAHHFPPIRSLNIARTEAELIIFTVIDDLFAKTSIKPNKIDILIVNCSLTTMIPSMTDMIINRYKLCSDIRNM
;
A
#
# COMPACT_ATOMS: atom_id res chain seq x y z
N LEU A 1 32.78 66.77 15.07
CA LEU A 1 32.32 65.44 14.58
C LEU A 1 31.16 64.99 15.45
N THR A 2 29.98 65.55 15.24
CA THR A 2 28.73 65.14 15.91
C THR A 2 28.00 64.23 14.94
N TRP A 3 28.09 62.92 15.18
CA TRP A 3 27.26 61.94 14.46
C TRP A 3 25.80 62.28 14.77
N SER A 4 25.07 62.84 13.80
CA SER A 4 23.62 62.98 13.94
C SER A 4 23.04 61.58 13.94
N THR A 5 22.63 61.10 15.10
CA THR A 5 21.79 59.92 15.22
C THR A 5 20.46 60.25 14.56
N THR A 6 20.31 59.86 13.30
CA THR A 6 19.04 59.94 12.58
C THR A 6 18.06 59.02 13.29
N THR A 7 17.26 59.59 14.20
CA THR A 7 16.25 58.87 14.96
C THR A 7 15.12 58.51 14.00
N ILE A 8 15.07 57.23 13.63
CA ILE A 8 14.03 56.68 12.77
C ILE A 8 12.68 56.90 13.47
N PRO A 9 11.66 57.51 12.82
CA PRO A 9 10.40 57.75 13.48
C PRO A 9 9.73 56.43 13.90
N PRO A 10 9.05 56.40 15.06
CA PRO A 10 8.54 55.17 15.69
C PRO A 10 7.61 54.35 14.79
N ILE A 11 7.00 54.99 13.79
CA ILE A 11 6.17 54.34 12.76
C ILE A 11 6.93 53.28 11.96
N HIS A 12 8.22 53.49 11.64
CA HIS A 12 8.98 52.49 10.88
C HIS A 12 9.31 51.25 11.70
N HIS A 13 9.47 51.39 13.03
CA HIS A 13 9.63 50.23 13.91
C HIS A 13 8.35 49.39 13.96
N LEU A 14 7.17 50.01 13.95
CA LEU A 14 5.88 49.31 13.87
C LEU A 14 5.72 48.59 12.53
N TRP A 15 6.04 49.25 11.41
CA TRP A 15 6.01 48.62 10.09
C TRP A 15 7.00 47.46 9.97
N ALA A 16 8.23 47.63 10.48
CA ALA A 16 9.24 46.57 10.48
C ALA A 16 8.78 45.37 11.31
N PHE A 17 8.22 45.59 12.51
CA PHE A 17 7.66 44.54 13.36
C PHE A 17 6.48 43.81 12.69
N LEU A 18 5.57 44.55 12.06
CA LEU A 18 4.46 43.98 11.29
C LEU A 18 4.99 43.10 10.14
N LEU A 19 5.99 43.58 9.39
CA LEU A 19 6.59 42.83 8.29
C LEU A 19 7.27 41.54 8.79
N LEU A 20 8.01 41.64 9.90
CA LEU A 20 8.67 40.50 10.53
C LEU A 20 7.64 39.46 10.99
N THR A 21 6.60 39.88 11.69
CA THR A 21 5.53 38.97 12.16
C THR A 21 4.81 38.28 11.01
N VAL A 22 4.48 38.99 9.92
CA VAL A 22 3.85 38.39 8.72
C VAL A 22 4.78 37.36 8.08
N ILE A 23 6.08 37.66 7.94
CA ILE A 23 7.07 36.72 7.41
C ILE A 23 7.17 35.49 8.31
N THR A 24 7.26 35.68 9.63
CA THR A 24 7.37 34.58 10.59
C THR A 24 6.11 33.70 10.56
N VAL A 25 4.91 34.27 10.57
CA VAL A 25 3.65 33.53 10.49
C VAL A 25 3.56 32.75 9.17
N LYS A 26 3.88 33.39 8.03
CA LYS A 26 3.89 32.70 6.73
C LYS A 26 4.89 31.56 6.68
N TYR A 27 6.10 31.76 7.22
CA TYR A 27 7.13 30.73 7.33
C TYR A 27 6.66 29.55 8.19
N LEU A 28 6.03 29.83 9.34
CA LEU A 28 5.48 28.81 10.21
C LEU A 28 4.36 28.02 9.51
N ILE A 29 3.41 28.69 8.85
CA ILE A 29 2.33 28.03 8.09
C ILE A 29 2.88 27.17 6.94
N GLN A 30 3.92 27.63 6.23
CA GLN A 30 4.56 26.86 5.17
C GLN A 30 5.33 25.64 5.69
N ARG A 31 5.85 25.73 6.93
CA ARG A 31 6.52 24.64 7.63
C ARG A 31 5.57 23.66 8.30
N LEU A 32 4.29 24.03 8.49
CA LEU A 32 3.32 23.09 8.99
C LEU A 32 3.24 21.91 8.01
N PRO A 33 3.32 20.66 8.52
CA PRO A 33 3.16 19.50 7.67
C PRO A 33 1.79 19.58 7.00
N ARG A 34 1.77 19.47 5.67
CA ARG A 34 0.50 19.39 4.94
C ARG A 34 -0.17 18.09 5.35
N PRO A 35 -1.39 18.14 5.92
CA PRO A 35 -2.06 16.93 6.34
C PRO A 35 -2.35 16.05 5.11
N VAL A 36 -2.08 14.76 5.24
CA VAL A 36 -2.39 13.73 4.24
C VAL A 36 -3.58 12.95 4.76
N TYR A 37 -4.61 12.84 3.94
CA TYR A 37 -5.86 12.17 4.30
C TYR A 37 -6.04 10.91 3.44
N LEU A 38 -6.53 9.85 4.07
CA LEU A 38 -7.05 8.68 3.35
C LEU A 38 -8.44 9.04 2.84
N VAL A 39 -8.62 9.05 1.52
CA VAL A 39 -9.90 9.35 0.89
C VAL A 39 -10.82 8.13 0.94
N ASP A 40 -10.31 6.96 0.58
CA ASP A 40 -11.08 5.70 0.53
C ASP A 40 -10.13 4.49 0.54
N TYR A 41 -10.68 3.30 0.75
CA TYR A 41 -9.98 2.02 0.69
C TYR A 41 -10.88 0.91 0.11
N ALA A 42 -10.24 -0.09 -0.48
CA ALA A 42 -10.90 -1.31 -0.93
C ALA A 42 -10.03 -2.52 -0.59
N CYS A 43 -10.67 -3.66 -0.35
CA CYS A 43 -10.02 -4.90 0.01
C CYS A 43 -10.64 -6.04 -0.78
N PHE A 44 -9.81 -6.98 -1.23
CA PHE A 44 -10.30 -8.19 -1.88
C PHE A 44 -10.85 -9.14 -0.82
N GLY A 45 -12.15 -9.39 -0.85
CA GLY A 45 -12.82 -10.40 -0.03
C GLY A 45 -12.97 -11.70 -0.82
N PRO A 46 -12.09 -12.70 -0.65
CA PRO A 46 -12.21 -13.96 -1.36
C PRO A 46 -13.50 -14.69 -0.94
N ASN A 47 -14.12 -15.39 -1.90
CA ASN A 47 -15.30 -16.21 -1.62
C ASN A 47 -14.93 -17.47 -0.79
N SER A 48 -15.95 -18.20 -0.34
CA SER A 48 -15.75 -19.40 0.49
C SER A 48 -14.92 -20.51 -0.16
N ASN A 49 -14.76 -20.52 -1.48
CA ASN A 49 -13.97 -21.53 -2.19
C ASN A 49 -12.46 -21.33 -2.00
N TYR A 50 -12.02 -20.19 -1.47
CA TYR A 50 -10.62 -19.93 -1.13
C TYR A 50 -10.28 -20.32 0.31
N ARG A 51 -11.27 -20.67 1.14
CA ARG A 51 -11.06 -21.05 2.55
C ARG A 51 -10.35 -22.38 2.61
N ILE A 52 -9.33 -22.47 3.46
CA ILE A 52 -8.55 -23.70 3.59
C ILE A 52 -8.96 -24.49 4.83
N ASN A 53 -9.08 -25.81 4.67
CA ASN A 53 -9.16 -26.72 5.80
C ASN A 53 -7.73 -26.90 6.38
N PRO A 54 -7.51 -26.57 7.66
CA PRO A 54 -6.20 -26.71 8.29
C PRO A 54 -5.61 -28.11 8.17
N ASP A 55 -6.43 -29.14 8.32
CA ASP A 55 -5.98 -30.54 8.26
C ASP A 55 -5.44 -30.87 6.87
N SER A 56 -6.18 -30.49 5.82
CA SER A 56 -5.75 -30.66 4.43
C SER A 56 -4.48 -29.88 4.11
N TRP A 57 -4.28 -28.71 4.74
CA TRP A 57 -3.05 -27.95 4.57
C TRP A 57 -1.83 -28.63 5.21
N PHE A 58 -1.98 -29.20 6.42
CA PHE A 58 -0.90 -29.95 7.05
C PHE A 58 -0.56 -31.25 6.31
N GLU A 59 -1.55 -31.91 5.71
CA GLU A 59 -1.30 -33.03 4.81
C GLU A 59 -0.54 -32.61 3.56
N ALA A 60 -0.90 -31.47 2.95
CA ALA A 60 -0.15 -30.91 1.84
C ALA A 60 1.27 -30.51 2.27
N ALA A 61 1.46 -29.97 3.46
CA ALA A 61 2.78 -29.61 4.00
C ALA A 61 3.71 -30.83 4.12
N ARG A 62 3.19 -32.02 4.45
CA ARG A 62 3.97 -33.27 4.46
C ARG A 62 4.50 -33.67 3.08
N THR A 63 3.92 -33.17 1.99
CA THR A 63 4.45 -33.40 0.63
C THR A 63 5.64 -32.51 0.29
N CYS A 64 5.90 -31.46 1.08
CA CYS A 64 7.06 -30.60 0.90
C CYS A 64 8.31 -31.31 1.39
N GLN A 65 9.22 -31.65 0.46
CA GLN A 65 10.46 -32.39 0.75
C GLN A 65 11.42 -31.70 1.75
N PHE A 66 11.21 -30.41 2.05
CA PHE A 66 12.04 -29.63 2.97
C PHE A 66 11.45 -29.49 4.37
N LEU A 67 10.27 -30.06 4.63
CA LEU A 67 9.63 -30.04 5.95
C LEU A 67 9.66 -31.46 6.54
N ASP A 68 10.35 -31.62 7.65
CA ASP A 68 10.34 -32.83 8.47
C ASP A 68 9.20 -32.77 9.51
N ASP A 69 8.93 -33.90 10.18
CA ASP A 69 7.82 -34.02 11.12
C ASP A 69 7.92 -33.04 12.31
N ASP A 70 9.12 -32.71 12.78
CA ASP A 70 9.30 -31.74 13.87
C ASP A 70 8.98 -30.32 13.39
N SER A 71 9.42 -29.96 12.17
CA SER A 71 9.06 -28.68 11.54
C SER A 71 7.55 -28.55 11.32
N ILE A 72 6.87 -29.62 10.90
CA ILE A 72 5.42 -29.65 10.70
C ILE A 72 4.69 -29.52 12.03
N SER A 73 5.15 -30.21 13.08
CA SER A 73 4.62 -30.08 14.44
C SER A 73 4.80 -28.65 14.98
N PHE A 74 5.95 -28.03 14.75
CA PHE A 74 6.20 -26.64 15.09
C PHE A 74 5.23 -25.70 14.35
N LEU A 75 5.08 -25.86 13.04
CA LEU A 75 4.19 -25.06 12.21
C LEU A 75 2.73 -25.21 12.62
N ASN A 76 2.30 -26.40 13.04
CA ASN A 76 0.98 -26.65 13.60
C ASN A 76 0.76 -25.91 14.93
N ASN A 77 1.77 -25.93 15.82
CA ASN A 77 1.71 -25.15 17.05
C ASN A 77 1.65 -23.63 16.79
N VAL A 78 2.38 -23.13 15.79
CA VAL A 78 2.32 -21.73 15.36
C VAL A 78 0.92 -21.41 14.81
N TYR A 79 0.40 -22.24 13.90
CA TYR A 79 -0.93 -22.06 13.33
C TYR A 79 -2.01 -21.98 14.42
N ARG A 80 -2.03 -22.94 15.36
CA ARG A 80 -3.02 -22.96 16.46
C ARG A 80 -2.96 -21.72 17.36
N ARG A 81 -1.81 -21.05 17.46
CA ARG A 81 -1.60 -19.85 18.29
C ARG A 81 -1.71 -18.54 17.50
N SER A 82 -1.83 -18.60 16.18
CA SER A 82 -1.84 -17.42 15.30
C SER A 82 -3.15 -16.62 15.30
N GLY A 83 -4.22 -17.18 15.86
CA GLY A 83 -5.57 -16.59 15.78
C GLY A 83 -6.24 -16.76 14.42
N LEU A 84 -5.65 -17.53 13.50
CA LEU A 84 -6.29 -17.95 12.25
C LEU A 84 -7.43 -18.94 12.54
N GLY A 85 -8.51 -18.84 11.75
CA GLY A 85 -9.70 -19.68 11.89
C GLY A 85 -10.10 -20.32 10.56
N ASN A 86 -11.26 -20.96 10.53
CA ASN A 86 -11.77 -21.66 9.33
C ASN A 86 -12.15 -20.71 8.17
N GLU A 87 -12.07 -19.40 8.40
CA GLU A 87 -12.29 -18.34 7.42
C GLU A 87 -11.00 -17.93 6.70
N THR A 88 -9.85 -18.47 7.11
CA THR A 88 -8.56 -18.19 6.48
C THR A 88 -8.55 -18.70 5.04
N CYS A 89 -8.24 -17.78 4.12
CA CYS A 89 -8.20 -18.06 2.70
C CYS A 89 -6.77 -18.14 2.18
N LEU A 90 -6.54 -19.03 1.23
CA LEU A 90 -5.28 -19.15 0.48
C LEU A 90 -5.54 -19.15 -1.03
N PRO A 91 -4.52 -18.77 -1.82
CA PRO A 91 -4.50 -18.92 -3.27
C PRO A 91 -5.02 -20.26 -3.77
N SER A 92 -5.77 -20.28 -4.89
CA SER A 92 -6.25 -21.54 -5.50
C SER A 92 -5.13 -22.56 -5.77
N SER A 93 -3.90 -22.08 -6.01
CA SER A 93 -2.70 -22.91 -6.16
C SER A 93 -2.40 -23.79 -4.92
N ALA A 94 -2.72 -23.30 -3.72
CA ALA A 94 -2.51 -23.99 -2.45
C ALA A 94 -3.57 -25.07 -2.14
N HIS A 95 -4.71 -25.07 -2.85
CA HIS A 95 -5.79 -26.06 -2.66
C HIS A 95 -5.58 -27.35 -3.46
N HIS A 96 -4.58 -27.37 -4.35
CA HIS A 96 -4.26 -28.57 -5.12
C HIS A 96 -3.37 -29.51 -4.31
N PHE A 97 -3.51 -30.82 -4.53
CA PHE A 97 -2.63 -31.83 -3.94
C PHE A 97 -1.93 -32.64 -5.05
N PRO A 98 -0.60 -32.50 -5.24
CA PRO A 98 0.30 -31.56 -4.54
C PRO A 98 0.05 -30.09 -4.93
N PRO A 99 0.47 -29.11 -4.11
CA PRO A 99 0.32 -27.68 -4.42
C PRO A 99 1.01 -27.28 -5.73
N ILE A 100 0.34 -26.46 -6.54
CA ILE A 100 0.90 -26.02 -7.82
C ILE A 100 1.73 -24.77 -7.63
N ARG A 101 3.03 -24.83 -7.98
CA ARG A 101 3.94 -23.68 -7.96
C ARG A 101 4.16 -23.17 -9.38
N SER A 102 3.33 -22.22 -9.81
CA SER A 102 3.40 -21.64 -11.16
C SER A 102 3.27 -20.11 -11.11
N LEU A 103 4.23 -19.43 -11.74
CA LEU A 103 4.19 -17.98 -11.91
C LEU A 103 2.97 -17.51 -12.72
N ASN A 104 2.49 -18.33 -13.66
CA ASN A 104 1.30 -18.00 -14.43
C ASN A 104 0.05 -17.99 -13.56
N ILE A 105 -0.09 -18.95 -12.64
CA ILE A 105 -1.23 -18.99 -11.71
C ILE A 105 -1.16 -17.82 -10.73
N ALA A 106 0.03 -17.56 -10.15
CA ALA A 106 0.24 -16.43 -9.27
C ALA A 106 -0.06 -15.09 -9.97
N ARG A 107 0.28 -14.97 -11.27
CA ARG A 107 -0.07 -13.81 -12.09
C ARG A 107 -1.58 -13.65 -12.25
N THR A 108 -2.28 -14.71 -12.65
CA THR A 108 -3.73 -14.66 -12.84
C THR A 108 -4.45 -14.26 -11.55
N GLU A 109 -3.99 -14.78 -10.41
CA GLU A 109 -4.51 -14.40 -9.10
C GLU A 109 -4.21 -12.94 -8.76
N ALA A 110 -2.97 -12.48 -8.95
CA ALA A 110 -2.61 -11.10 -8.70
C ALA A 110 -3.44 -10.13 -9.57
N GLU A 111 -3.65 -10.44 -10.85
CA GLU A 111 -4.51 -9.66 -11.75
C GLU A 111 -5.94 -9.60 -11.24
N LEU A 112 -6.51 -10.74 -10.83
CA LEU A 112 -7.85 -10.81 -10.25
C LEU A 112 -7.96 -9.90 -9.01
N ILE A 113 -7.05 -10.06 -8.04
CA ILE A 113 -7.08 -9.33 -6.77
C ILE A 113 -6.88 -7.83 -7.01
N ILE A 114 -5.79 -7.46 -7.69
CA ILE A 114 -5.40 -6.06 -7.89
C ILE A 114 -6.48 -5.31 -8.67
N PHE A 115 -6.98 -5.90 -9.76
CA PHE A 115 -7.95 -5.19 -10.60
C PHE A 115 -9.30 -5.08 -9.92
N THR A 116 -9.79 -6.13 -9.25
CA THR A 116 -11.05 -6.07 -8.49
C THR A 116 -10.99 -4.96 -7.43
N VAL A 117 -9.89 -4.86 -6.68
CA VAL A 117 -9.73 -3.83 -5.63
C VAL A 117 -9.68 -2.42 -6.20
N ILE A 118 -8.96 -2.21 -7.31
CA ILE A 118 -8.87 -0.90 -7.93
C ILE A 118 -10.20 -0.50 -8.60
N ASP A 119 -10.89 -1.44 -9.24
CA ASP A 119 -12.21 -1.22 -9.83
C ASP A 119 -13.22 -0.79 -8.74
N ASP A 120 -13.23 -1.49 -7.59
CA ASP A 120 -14.05 -1.11 -6.43
C ASP A 120 -13.70 0.28 -5.89
N LEU A 121 -12.41 0.62 -5.81
CA LEU A 121 -11.95 1.93 -5.33
C LEU A 121 -12.38 3.06 -6.27
N PHE A 122 -12.27 2.86 -7.59
CA PHE A 122 -12.75 3.84 -8.57
C PHE A 122 -14.26 3.97 -8.56
N ALA A 123 -15.00 2.87 -8.37
CA ALA A 123 -16.45 2.92 -8.24
C ALA A 123 -16.89 3.73 -7.01
N LYS A 124 -16.24 3.55 -5.85
CA LYS A 124 -16.57 4.29 -4.61
C LYS A 124 -16.22 5.77 -4.70
N THR A 125 -15.05 6.09 -5.23
CA THR A 125 -14.51 7.46 -5.20
C THR A 125 -14.91 8.32 -6.41
N SER A 126 -15.30 7.70 -7.53
CA SER A 126 -15.49 8.36 -8.82
C SER A 126 -14.28 9.19 -9.29
N ILE A 127 -13.08 8.89 -8.77
CA ILE A 127 -11.83 9.56 -9.16
C ILE A 127 -11.44 9.08 -10.55
N LYS A 128 -11.11 10.04 -11.42
CA LYS A 128 -10.61 9.72 -12.76
C LYS A 128 -9.15 9.26 -12.67
N PRO A 129 -8.75 8.24 -13.46
CA PRO A 129 -7.36 7.75 -13.50
C PRO A 129 -6.30 8.86 -13.72
N ASN A 130 -6.66 9.91 -14.46
CA ASN A 130 -5.78 11.05 -14.74
C ASN A 130 -5.54 12.02 -13.56
N LYS A 131 -6.16 11.77 -12.41
CA LYS A 131 -5.97 12.54 -11.16
C LYS A 131 -5.00 11.86 -10.20
N ILE A 132 -4.39 10.75 -10.59
CA ILE A 132 -3.47 9.97 -9.78
C ILE A 132 -2.05 10.29 -10.21
N ASP A 133 -1.32 11.00 -9.35
CA ASP A 133 0.06 11.43 -9.65
C ASP A 133 1.12 10.41 -9.19
N ILE A 134 0.76 9.57 -8.21
CA ILE A 134 1.67 8.62 -7.57
C ILE A 134 0.97 7.27 -7.38
N LEU A 135 1.62 6.20 -7.83
CA LEU A 135 1.20 4.82 -7.60
C LEU A 135 2.29 4.08 -6.83
N ILE A 136 1.93 3.50 -5.69
CA ILE A 136 2.83 2.69 -4.88
C ILE A 136 2.28 1.27 -4.84
N VAL A 137 3.07 0.29 -5.28
CA VAL A 137 2.69 -1.12 -5.21
C VAL A 137 3.69 -1.86 -4.34
N ASN A 138 3.19 -2.60 -3.35
CA ASN A 138 4.03 -3.45 -2.51
C ASN A 138 3.62 -4.92 -2.67
N CYS A 139 4.60 -5.79 -2.91
CA CYS A 139 4.42 -7.23 -2.93
C CYS A 139 5.71 -7.89 -2.46
N SER A 140 5.62 -8.86 -1.55
CA SER A 140 6.75 -9.66 -1.07
C SER A 140 6.80 -11.08 -1.64
N LEU A 141 5.78 -11.48 -2.40
CA LEU A 141 5.60 -12.86 -2.85
C LEU A 141 6.19 -13.12 -4.24
N THR A 142 6.05 -12.16 -5.16
CA THR A 142 6.39 -12.38 -6.58
C THR A 142 6.91 -11.13 -7.24
N THR A 143 7.98 -11.26 -8.03
CA THR A 143 8.40 -10.27 -9.03
C THR A 143 8.01 -10.80 -10.41
N MET A 144 7.19 -10.03 -11.12
CA MET A 144 6.64 -10.44 -12.43
C MET A 144 7.08 -9.45 -13.52
N ILE A 145 7.09 -9.93 -14.77
CA ILE A 145 7.26 -9.10 -15.96
C ILE A 145 6.00 -9.23 -16.82
N PRO A 146 5.34 -8.11 -17.20
CA PRO A 146 5.52 -6.76 -16.66
C PRO A 146 5.32 -6.69 -15.14
N SER A 147 5.86 -5.66 -14.50
CA SER A 147 5.70 -5.47 -13.04
C SER A 147 4.23 -5.22 -12.69
N MET A 148 3.85 -5.46 -11.42
CA MET A 148 2.49 -5.19 -10.97
C MET A 148 2.08 -3.73 -11.23
N THR A 149 3.02 -2.80 -11.05
CA THR A 149 2.79 -1.40 -11.34
C THR A 149 2.56 -1.16 -12.84
N ASP A 150 3.38 -1.73 -13.71
CA ASP A 150 3.18 -1.61 -15.17
C ASP A 150 1.83 -2.17 -15.59
N MET A 151 1.39 -3.26 -14.97
CA MET A 151 0.07 -3.87 -15.24
C MET A 151 -1.07 -2.91 -14.90
N ILE A 152 -0.98 -2.23 -13.75
CA ILE A 152 -1.98 -1.23 -13.32
C ILE A 152 -1.97 -0.03 -14.25
N ILE A 153 -0.80 0.56 -14.53
CA ILE A 153 -0.65 1.74 -15.40
C ILE A 153 -1.25 1.44 -16.79
N ASN A 154 -0.92 0.30 -17.37
CA ASN A 154 -1.36 -0.08 -18.71
C ASN A 154 -2.86 -0.38 -18.79
N ARG A 155 -3.45 -0.98 -17.75
CA ARG A 155 -4.88 -1.30 -17.71
C ARG A 155 -5.73 -0.05 -17.56
N TYR A 156 -5.41 0.80 -16.59
CA TYR A 156 -6.23 1.98 -16.25
C TYR A 156 -5.85 3.24 -17.02
N LYS A 157 -4.82 3.17 -17.87
CA LYS A 157 -4.32 4.31 -18.66
C LYS A 157 -4.01 5.49 -17.74
N LEU A 158 -3.25 5.22 -16.69
CA LEU A 158 -2.74 6.27 -15.80
C LEU A 158 -1.87 7.26 -16.59
N CYS A 159 -1.69 8.47 -16.07
CA CYS A 159 -0.93 9.50 -16.76
C CYS A 159 0.50 9.04 -17.09
N SER A 160 1.03 9.47 -18.24
CA SER A 160 2.36 9.07 -18.71
C SER A 160 3.50 9.59 -17.83
N ASP A 161 3.25 10.63 -17.04
CA ASP A 161 4.19 11.24 -16.08
C ASP A 161 3.99 10.72 -14.64
N ILE A 162 3.21 9.65 -14.46
CA ILE A 162 2.98 9.05 -13.15
C ILE A 162 4.30 8.63 -12.51
N ARG A 163 4.44 8.90 -11.21
CA ARG A 163 5.56 8.37 -10.43
C ARG A 163 5.17 7.02 -9.86
N ASN A 164 5.92 6.00 -10.20
CA ASN A 164 5.72 4.67 -9.67
C ASN A 164 6.93 4.13 -8.91
N MET A 165 6.64 3.33 -7.89
CA MET A 165 7.62 2.56 -7.09
C MET A 165 7.13 1.13 -6.90
#